data_AF-A0A1T5MS66-F1
#
_entry.id   AF-A0A1T5MS66-F1
#
_cell.length_a   1.000
_cell.length_b   1.000
_cell.length_c   1.000
_cell.angle_alpha   90.00
_cell.angle_beta   90.00
_cell.angle_gamma   90.00
#
_symmetry.space_group_name_H-M   'P 1'
#
loop_
_entity.id
_entity.type
_entity.pdbx_description
1 polymer ?
#
loop_
_entity_poly.entity_id
_entity_poly.type
_entity_poly.pdbx_seq_one_letter_code
_entity_poly.pdbx_strand_id
1 'polypeptide(L)'
;YEALGYGYGPGIGEGYDRTILILSRASGVPVAANALAYGASLAKGNLKEIAKTEFEKANKAGLKDILKGLTKDSKKASDSDEEVAAPPKEVVTGSISGIDIMDLEDAVKALWKEKIYAESGMGCTGPIVLVNEDKVAKATEILAKVGFVAKEGDPC
;
A
#
# COMPACT_ATOMS: atom_id res chain seq x y z
N TYR A 1 5.55 -10.96 22.38
CA TYR A 1 6.70 -10.68 21.49
C TYR A 1 7.16 -9.25 21.62
N GLU A 2 6.30 -8.25 21.33
CA GLU A 2 6.65 -6.84 21.56
C GLU A 2 6.93 -6.53 23.04
N ALA A 3 6.16 -7.09 23.98
CA ALA A 3 6.44 -6.93 25.41
C ALA A 3 7.80 -7.53 25.87
N LEU A 4 8.38 -8.44 25.08
CA LEU A 4 9.70 -9.05 25.31
C LEU A 4 10.83 -8.32 24.57
N GLY A 5 10.52 -7.24 23.85
CA GLY A 5 11.50 -6.42 23.15
C GLY A 5 11.77 -6.84 21.70
N TYR A 6 10.92 -7.64 21.06
CA TYR A 6 11.10 -8.09 19.68
C TYR A 6 9.88 -7.77 18.82
N GLY A 7 10.08 -7.27 17.60
CA GLY A 7 8.97 -6.95 16.69
C GLY A 7 9.33 -6.03 15.52
N TYR A 8 10.50 -5.41 15.54
CA TYR A 8 10.92 -4.46 14.49
C TYR A 8 12.18 -4.96 13.79
N GLY A 9 12.20 -4.81 12.47
CA GLY A 9 13.32 -5.19 11.61
C GLY A 9 13.52 -4.19 10.47
N PRO A 10 14.62 -4.31 9.71
CA PRO A 10 14.89 -3.42 8.61
C PRO A 10 13.92 -3.69 7.46
N GLY A 11 13.51 -2.64 6.76
CA GLY A 11 13.00 -2.82 5.40
C GLY A 11 14.13 -3.29 4.48
N ILE A 12 13.93 -4.40 3.77
CA ILE A 12 14.89 -4.94 2.79
C ILE A 12 14.20 -4.96 1.43
N GLY A 13 14.81 -4.31 0.44
CA GLY A 13 14.31 -4.26 -0.93
C GLY A 13 15.45 -4.21 -1.94
N GLU A 14 15.17 -4.63 -3.18
CA GLU A 14 16.13 -4.54 -4.28
C GLU A 14 16.42 -3.06 -4.57
N GLY A 15 17.70 -2.68 -4.59
CA GLY A 15 18.12 -1.29 -4.86
C GLY A 15 18.02 -0.33 -3.67
N TYR A 16 17.79 -0.82 -2.46
CA TYR A 16 17.78 0.02 -1.25
C TYR A 16 19.20 0.24 -0.72
N ASP A 17 19.67 1.49 -0.74
CA ASP A 17 21.02 1.84 -0.28
C ASP A 17 21.09 2.21 1.21
N ARG A 18 19.95 2.21 1.91
CA ARG A 18 19.84 2.63 3.31
C ARG A 18 19.18 1.55 4.15
N THR A 19 19.75 1.32 5.34
CA THR A 19 19.16 0.47 6.35
C THR A 19 18.22 1.34 7.19
N ILE A 20 16.91 1.14 7.04
CA ILE A 20 15.87 1.91 7.73
C ILE A 20 15.16 0.97 8.70
N LEU A 21 15.14 1.34 9.98
CA LEU A 21 14.35 0.68 11.02
C LEU A 21 13.32 1.69 11.51
N ILE A 22 12.05 1.30 11.48
CA ILE A 22 10.93 2.12 11.97
C ILE A 22 10.48 1.52 13.28
N LEU A 23 10.30 2.35 14.31
CA LEU A 23 9.83 1.95 15.63
C LEU A 23 8.54 2.71 15.94
N SER A 24 7.54 2.01 16.49
CA SER A 24 6.30 2.65 16.92
C SER A 24 6.54 3.56 18.12
N ARG A 25 5.82 4.69 18.17
CA ARG A 25 5.84 5.59 19.33
C ARG A 25 5.40 4.88 20.62
N ALA A 26 4.51 3.88 20.52
CA ALA A 26 3.99 3.14 21.66
C ALA A 26 4.99 2.10 22.20
N SER A 27 6.14 1.90 21.54
CA SER A 27 7.13 0.90 21.94
C SER A 27 7.78 1.25 23.28
N GLY A 28 7.77 0.30 24.21
CA GLY A 28 8.43 0.44 25.51
C GLY A 28 9.95 0.37 25.42
N VAL A 29 10.61 0.78 26.50
CA VAL A 29 12.09 0.77 26.66
C VAL A 29 12.78 -0.52 26.17
N PRO A 30 12.34 -1.74 26.54
CA PRO A 30 13.04 -2.95 26.09
C PRO A 30 13.00 -3.16 24.57
N VAL A 31 11.92 -2.75 23.90
CA VAL A 31 11.80 -2.84 22.44
C VAL A 31 12.74 -1.86 21.76
N ALA A 32 12.79 -0.62 22.25
CA ALA A 32 13.67 0.40 21.70
C ALA A 32 15.14 0.00 21.83
N ALA A 33 15.55 -0.51 23.00
CA ALA A 33 16.91 -0.98 23.24
C ALA A 33 17.31 -2.12 22.28
N ASN A 34 16.44 -3.11 22.12
CA ASN A 34 16.70 -4.23 21.22
C ASN A 34 16.69 -3.80 19.74
N ALA A 35 15.81 -2.89 19.33
CA ALA A 35 15.78 -2.36 17.97
C ALA A 35 17.09 -1.62 17.63
N LEU A 36 17.64 -0.85 18.57
CA LEU A 36 18.94 -0.19 18.42
C LEU A 36 20.09 -1.21 18.33
N ALA A 37 20.12 -2.20 19.22
CA ALA A 37 21.13 -3.26 19.19
C ALA A 37 21.08 -4.08 17.90
N TYR A 38 19.87 -4.34 17.39
CA TYR A 38 19.68 -5.01 16.11
C TYR A 38 20.15 -4.14 14.95
N GLY A 39 19.81 -2.84 14.95
CA GLY A 39 20.33 -1.85 14.00
C GLY A 39 21.86 -1.84 13.94
N ALA A 40 22.53 -1.86 15.09
CA ALA A 40 23.99 -1.94 15.17
C ALA A 40 24.53 -3.26 14.57
N SER A 41 23.84 -4.38 14.83
CA SER A 41 24.22 -5.68 14.29
C SER A 41 24.09 -5.73 12.76
N LEU A 42 23.05 -5.12 12.19
CA LEU A 42 22.84 -5.02 10.74
C LEU A 42 23.90 -4.15 10.07
N ALA A 43 24.29 -3.04 10.71
CA ALA A 43 25.37 -2.19 10.23
C ALA A 43 26.70 -2.94 10.24
N LYS A 44 27.01 -3.67 11.32
CA LYS A 44 28.21 -4.49 11.44
C LYS A 44 28.23 -5.65 10.44
N GLY A 45 27.08 -6.25 10.16
CA GLY A 45 26.92 -7.36 9.22
C GLY A 45 26.89 -6.95 7.75
N ASN A 46 27.11 -5.67 7.43
CA ASN A 46 27.07 -5.12 6.07
C ASN A 46 25.84 -5.56 5.26
N LEU A 47 24.64 -5.44 5.87
CA LEU A 47 23.36 -5.89 5.30
C LEU A 47 23.18 -5.50 3.82
N LYS A 48 23.62 -4.30 3.44
CA LYS A 48 23.47 -3.76 2.08
C LYS A 48 24.15 -4.64 1.03
N GLU A 49 25.39 -5.06 1.30
CA GLU A 49 26.18 -5.88 0.38
C GLU A 49 25.63 -7.30 0.29
N ILE A 50 25.23 -7.86 1.43
CA ILE A 50 24.60 -9.18 1.50
C ILE A 50 23.28 -9.17 0.71
N ALA A 51 22.40 -8.20 0.98
CA ALA A 51 21.12 -8.08 0.29
C ALA A 51 21.30 -7.94 -1.22
N LYS A 52 22.23 -7.08 -1.67
CA LYS A 52 22.56 -6.93 -3.09
C LYS A 52 22.99 -8.26 -3.72
N THR A 53 23.89 -8.99 -3.06
CA THR A 53 24.40 -10.28 -3.52
C THR A 53 23.28 -11.32 -3.61
N GLU A 54 22.39 -11.38 -2.62
CA GLU A 54 21.25 -12.31 -2.62
C GLU A 54 20.22 -11.96 -3.71
N PHE A 55 19.92 -10.68 -3.92
CA PHE A 55 19.06 -10.25 -5.04
C PHE A 55 19.69 -10.57 -6.40
N GLU A 56 21.01 -10.39 -6.58
CA GLU A 56 21.70 -10.80 -7.81
C GLU A 56 21.59 -12.31 -8.06
N LYS A 57 21.74 -13.15 -7.02
CA LYS A 57 21.55 -14.61 -7.12
C LYS A 57 20.10 -14.95 -7.47
N ALA A 58 19.14 -14.34 -6.78
CA ALA A 58 17.71 -14.59 -7.02
C ALA A 58 17.31 -14.17 -8.45
N ASN A 59 17.82 -13.03 -8.92
CA ASN A 59 17.61 -12.58 -10.30
C ASN A 59 18.25 -13.52 -11.32
N LYS A 60 19.46 -14.03 -11.07
CA LYS A 60 20.10 -15.06 -11.91
C LYS A 60 19.30 -16.37 -11.92
N ALA A 61 18.61 -16.69 -10.83
CA ALA A 61 17.70 -17.82 -10.73
C ALA A 61 16.33 -17.58 -11.40
N GLY A 62 16.12 -16.43 -12.04
CA GLY A 62 14.90 -16.13 -12.79
C GLY A 62 13.79 -15.45 -11.98
N LEU A 63 14.09 -14.87 -10.81
CA LEU A 63 13.09 -14.14 -10.00
C LEU A 63 12.29 -13.13 -10.83
N LYS A 64 12.97 -12.34 -11.69
CA LYS A 64 12.31 -11.35 -12.55
C LYS A 64 11.38 -11.96 -13.59
N ASP A 65 11.71 -13.14 -14.10
CA ASP A 65 10.89 -13.81 -15.11
C ASP A 65 9.66 -14.47 -14.48
N ILE A 66 9.81 -15.03 -13.27
CA ILE A 66 8.69 -15.55 -12.48
C ILE A 66 7.71 -14.42 -12.14
N LEU A 67 8.19 -13.27 -11.67
CA LEU A 67 7.35 -12.11 -11.34
C LEU A 67 6.62 -11.56 -12.57
N LYS A 68 7.28 -11.52 -13.73
CA LYS A 68 6.63 -11.16 -15.02
C LYS A 68 5.56 -12.17 -15.44
N GLY A 69 5.76 -13.47 -15.14
CA GLY A 69 4.78 -14.51 -15.38
C GLY A 69 3.52 -14.31 -14.54
N LEU A 70 3.68 -14.01 -13.25
CA LEU A 70 2.57 -13.82 -12.31
C LEU A 70 1.77 -12.52 -12.57
N THR A 71 2.44 -11.46 -13.04
CA THR A 71 1.76 -10.17 -13.35
C THR A 71 1.01 -10.17 -14.68
N LYS A 72 1.16 -11.20 -15.52
CA LYS A 72 0.35 -11.34 -16.75
C LYS A 72 -1.08 -11.78 -16.47
N ASP A 73 -1.30 -12.59 -15.43
CA ASP A 73 -2.64 -13.05 -15.08
C ASP A 73 -3.44 -12.01 -14.30
N SER A 74 -2.79 -11.07 -13.59
CA SER A 74 -3.47 -9.93 -12.95
C SER A 74 -3.77 -8.78 -13.91
N LYS A 75 -3.13 -8.73 -15.09
CA LYS A 75 -3.41 -7.71 -16.13
C LYS A 75 -4.76 -7.85 -16.84
N LYS A 76 -5.55 -8.88 -16.53
CA LYS A 76 -6.89 -9.02 -17.11
C LYS A 76 -7.92 -8.02 -16.60
N ALA A 77 -7.58 -7.15 -15.64
CA ALA A 77 -8.47 -6.09 -15.16
C ALA A 77 -7.99 -4.64 -15.49
N SER A 78 -6.77 -4.44 -15.98
CA SER A 78 -6.16 -3.11 -16.13
C SER A 78 -5.87 -2.67 -17.57
N ASP A 79 -6.65 -3.16 -18.54
CA ASP A 79 -6.54 -2.74 -19.95
C ASP A 79 -7.36 -1.47 -20.26
N SER A 80 -7.27 -0.47 -19.38
CA SER A 80 -7.61 0.90 -19.75
C SER A 80 -6.65 1.86 -19.06
N ASP A 81 -5.43 1.92 -19.58
CA ASP A 81 -4.48 3.02 -19.39
C ASP A 81 -4.97 4.27 -20.16
N GLU A 82 -6.27 4.57 -20.06
CA GLU A 82 -6.78 5.89 -20.40
C GLU A 82 -6.23 6.82 -19.32
N GLU A 83 -5.39 7.78 -19.70
CA GLU A 83 -5.02 8.91 -18.85
C GLU A 83 -6.30 9.67 -18.49
N VAL A 84 -7.00 9.22 -17.45
CA VAL A 84 -8.16 9.92 -16.93
C VAL A 84 -7.63 11.18 -16.24
N ALA A 85 -7.79 12.32 -16.91
CA ALA A 85 -7.41 13.61 -16.33
C ALA A 85 -8.21 13.86 -15.05
N ALA A 86 -7.50 14.18 -13.97
CA ALA A 86 -8.13 14.49 -12.68
C ALA A 86 -9.11 15.67 -12.85
N PRO A 87 -10.36 15.54 -12.36
CA PRO A 87 -11.33 16.64 -12.32
C PRO A 87 -10.78 17.84 -11.52
N PRO A 88 -11.40 19.03 -11.63
CA PRO A 88 -11.00 20.19 -10.83
C PRO A 88 -10.93 19.85 -9.35
N LYS A 89 -9.83 20.24 -8.70
CA LYS A 89 -9.60 19.92 -7.29
C LYS A 89 -10.74 20.45 -6.42
N GLU A 90 -11.28 19.58 -5.58
CA GLU A 90 -12.38 19.86 -4.67
C GLU A 90 -11.95 19.49 -3.24
N VAL A 91 -12.59 20.09 -2.24
CA VAL A 91 -12.33 19.73 -0.84
C VAL A 91 -12.93 18.35 -0.59
N VAL A 92 -12.07 17.41 -0.19
CA VAL A 92 -12.43 16.03 0.12
C VAL A 92 -12.59 15.86 1.64
N THR A 93 -13.82 15.93 2.13
CA THR A 93 -14.17 15.75 3.55
C THR A 93 -14.82 14.40 3.85
N GLY A 94 -15.40 13.75 2.84
CA GLY A 94 -16.00 12.43 2.94
C GLY A 94 -14.99 11.32 2.70
N SER A 95 -15.15 10.18 3.39
CA SER A 95 -14.31 9.00 3.21
C SER A 95 -15.16 7.76 2.93
N ILE A 96 -14.70 6.95 1.99
CA ILE A 96 -15.27 5.65 1.63
C ILE A 96 -14.23 4.59 2.01
N SER A 97 -14.61 3.68 2.89
CA SER A 97 -13.77 2.61 3.39
C SER A 97 -14.14 1.26 2.75
N GLY A 98 -13.32 0.24 2.98
CA GLY A 98 -13.59 -1.12 2.48
C GLY A 98 -13.10 -1.37 1.04
N ILE A 99 -12.18 -0.54 0.56
CA ILE A 99 -11.51 -0.70 -0.74
C ILE A 99 -10.20 -1.45 -0.51
N ASP A 100 -9.91 -2.43 -1.36
CA ASP A 100 -8.63 -3.14 -1.32
C ASP A 100 -7.50 -2.18 -1.73
N ILE A 101 -6.33 -2.33 -1.10
CA ILE A 101 -5.17 -1.49 -1.43
C ILE A 101 -4.72 -1.67 -2.89
N MET A 102 -4.91 -2.87 -3.46
CA MET A 102 -4.57 -3.16 -4.85
C MET A 102 -5.50 -2.45 -5.85
N ASP A 103 -6.73 -2.16 -5.44
CA ASP A 103 -7.77 -1.56 -6.28
C ASP A 103 -7.91 -0.05 -6.06
N LEU A 104 -7.13 0.53 -5.14
CA LEU A 104 -7.31 1.92 -4.70
C LEU A 104 -7.11 2.94 -5.82
N GLU A 105 -6.12 2.72 -6.68
CA GLU A 105 -5.86 3.59 -7.83
C GLU A 105 -6.95 3.47 -8.90
N ASP A 106 -7.44 2.26 -9.15
CA ASP A 106 -8.48 2.01 -10.13
C ASP A 106 -9.84 2.53 -9.65
N ALA A 107 -10.12 2.46 -8.35
CA ALA A 107 -11.27 3.08 -7.72
C ALA A 107 -11.27 4.62 -7.88
N VAL A 108 -10.12 5.27 -7.66
CA VAL A 108 -9.98 6.73 -7.88
C VAL A 108 -10.18 7.08 -9.36
N LYS A 109 -9.57 6.32 -10.28
CA LYS A 109 -9.75 6.53 -11.73
C LYS A 109 -11.20 6.33 -12.16
N ALA A 110 -11.91 5.34 -11.62
CA ALA A 110 -13.33 5.11 -11.92
C ALA A 110 -14.20 6.32 -11.53
N LEU A 111 -13.91 6.97 -10.39
CA LEU A 111 -14.59 8.20 -9.98
C LEU A 111 -14.22 9.39 -10.86
N TRP A 112 -12.96 9.50 -11.30
CA TRP A 112 -12.54 10.54 -12.23
C TRP A 112 -13.23 10.42 -13.60
N LYS A 113 -13.50 9.20 -14.10
CA LYS A 113 -14.26 8.98 -15.35
C LYS A 113 -15.69 9.56 -15.25
N GLU A 114 -16.28 9.53 -14.05
CA GLU A 114 -17.59 10.11 -13.73
C GLU A 114 -17.52 11.60 -13.31
N LYS A 115 -16.35 12.26 -13.49
CA LYS A 115 -16.07 13.66 -13.12
C LYS A 115 -16.20 13.96 -11.63
N ILE A 116 -16.01 12.96 -10.77
CA ILE A 116 -15.95 13.12 -9.32
C ILE A 116 -14.49 13.21 -8.91
N TYR A 117 -14.08 14.32 -8.28
CA TYR A 117 -12.74 14.43 -7.74
C TYR A 117 -12.59 13.51 -6.53
N ALA A 118 -11.55 12.68 -6.55
CA ALA A 118 -11.24 11.71 -5.52
C ALA A 118 -9.73 11.64 -5.27
N GLU A 119 -9.33 11.46 -4.02
CA GLU A 119 -7.95 11.23 -3.60
C GLU A 119 -7.85 9.88 -2.86
N SER A 120 -6.72 9.19 -2.98
CA SER A 120 -6.43 8.00 -2.19
C SER A 120 -5.89 8.36 -0.81
N GLY A 121 -6.23 7.58 0.21
CA GLY A 121 -5.77 7.78 1.58
C GLY A 121 -5.69 6.48 2.39
N MET A 122 -5.11 6.58 3.59
CA MET A 122 -5.17 5.52 4.60
C MET A 122 -5.92 6.04 5.83
N GLY A 123 -7.04 5.41 6.14
CA GLY A 123 -7.76 5.61 7.38
C GLY A 123 -7.21 4.74 8.50
N CYS A 124 -7.78 4.88 9.71
CA CYS A 124 -7.38 4.10 10.88
C CYS A 124 -7.58 2.58 10.71
N THR A 125 -8.43 2.16 9.79
CA THR A 125 -8.83 0.75 9.58
C THR A 125 -8.44 0.20 8.21
N GLY A 126 -7.74 0.97 7.37
CA GLY A 126 -7.30 0.50 6.05
C GLY A 126 -7.36 1.57 4.96
N PRO A 127 -7.21 1.16 3.69
CA PRO A 127 -7.30 2.05 2.54
C PRO A 127 -8.67 2.72 2.46
N ILE A 128 -8.67 4.01 2.15
CA ILE A 128 -9.88 4.81 1.96
C ILE A 128 -9.78 5.65 0.70
N VAL A 129 -10.91 5.93 0.07
CA VAL A 129 -11.03 6.94 -0.98
C VAL A 129 -11.72 8.17 -0.41
N LEU A 130 -11.10 9.33 -0.60
CA LEU A 130 -11.56 10.62 -0.14
C LEU A 130 -12.31 11.33 -1.27
N VAL A 131 -13.53 11.78 -1.00
CA VAL A 131 -14.39 12.51 -1.95
C VAL A 131 -15.06 13.68 -1.24
N ASN A 132 -15.68 14.57 -2.01
CA ASN A 132 -16.54 15.60 -1.43
C ASN A 132 -17.76 14.96 -0.74
N GLU A 133 -18.16 15.49 0.41
CA GLU A 133 -19.25 14.97 1.25
C GLU A 133 -20.58 14.82 0.50
N ASP A 134 -20.91 15.80 -0.36
CA ASP A 134 -22.15 15.79 -1.16
C ASP A 134 -22.15 14.69 -2.24
N LYS A 135 -20.97 14.13 -2.54
CA LYS A 135 -20.76 13.13 -3.60
C LYS A 135 -20.50 11.74 -3.06
N VAL A 136 -20.43 11.54 -1.74
CA VAL A 136 -20.17 10.24 -1.10
C VAL A 136 -21.18 9.18 -1.56
N ALA A 137 -22.48 9.46 -1.48
CA ALA A 137 -23.50 8.49 -1.87
C ALA A 137 -23.37 8.04 -3.33
N LYS A 138 -23.15 8.99 -4.25
CA LYS A 138 -22.95 8.70 -5.67
C LYS A 138 -21.66 7.94 -5.93
N ALA A 139 -20.57 8.32 -5.25
CA ALA A 139 -19.29 7.65 -5.36
C ALA A 139 -19.36 6.20 -4.87
N THR A 140 -20.03 5.94 -3.73
CA THR A 140 -20.27 4.58 -3.21
C THR A 140 -21.07 3.73 -4.20
N GLU A 141 -22.11 4.28 -4.83
CA GLU A 141 -22.87 3.56 -5.86
C GLU A 141 -22.03 3.21 -7.09
N ILE A 142 -21.19 4.13 -7.55
CA ILE A 142 -20.29 3.91 -8.70
C ILE A 142 -19.28 2.82 -8.35
N LEU A 143 -18.62 2.93 -7.20
CA LEU A 143 -17.63 1.94 -6.74
C LEU A 143 -18.26 0.56 -6.52
N ALA A 144 -19.49 0.50 -6.00
CA ALA A 144 -20.22 -0.76 -5.85
C ALA A 144 -20.63 -1.39 -7.19
N LYS A 145 -20.92 -0.59 -8.22
CA LYS A 145 -21.20 -1.10 -9.58
C LYS A 145 -19.97 -1.67 -10.24
N VAL A 146 -18.80 -1.05 -10.02
CA VAL A 146 -17.52 -1.52 -10.57
C VAL A 146 -16.94 -2.68 -9.75
N GLY A 147 -17.46 -2.91 -8.53
CA GLY A 147 -17.09 -4.05 -7.69
C GLY A 147 -15.97 -3.76 -6.70
N PHE A 148 -15.59 -2.49 -6.52
CA PHE A 148 -14.53 -2.08 -5.60
C PHE A 148 -14.98 -1.96 -4.14
N VAL A 149 -16.29 -1.91 -3.91
CA VAL A 149 -16.89 -1.86 -2.57
C VAL A 149 -18.08 -2.81 -2.54
N ALA A 150 -18.22 -3.60 -1.48
CA ALA A 150 -19.45 -4.35 -1.25
C ALA A 150 -20.59 -3.35 -1.06
N LYS A 151 -21.72 -3.49 -1.80
CA LYS A 151 -22.95 -2.75 -1.45
C LYS A 151 -23.15 -2.85 0.05
N GLU A 152 -23.46 -1.74 0.72
CA GLU A 152 -23.93 -1.77 2.11
C GLU A 152 -24.98 -2.87 2.19
N GLY A 153 -24.58 -3.99 2.81
CA GLY A 153 -25.50 -5.04 3.14
C GLY A 153 -26.48 -4.42 4.10
N ASP A 154 -27.76 -4.55 3.77
CA ASP A 154 -28.85 -4.31 4.71
C ASP A 154 -28.45 -4.94 6.06
N PRO A 155 -28.38 -4.16 7.15
CA PRO A 155 -27.90 -4.69 8.42
C PRO A 155 -28.87 -5.78 8.89
N CYS A 156 -28.44 -7.04 8.76
CA CYS A 156 -29.04 -8.18 9.44
C CYS A 156 -28.62 -8.20 10.91
#